data_AF-A0A7J0CY03-F1
#
_entry.id   AF-A0A7J0CY03-F1
#
_cell.length_a   1.000
_cell.length_b   1.000
_cell.length_c   1.000
_cell.angle_alpha   90.00
_cell.angle_beta   90.00
_cell.angle_gamma   90.00
#
_symmetry.space_group_name_H-M   'P 1'
#
loop_
_entity.id
_entity.type
_entity.pdbx_description
1 polymer ?
#
loop_
_entity_poly.entity_id
_entity_poly.type
_entity_poly.pdbx_seq_one_letter_code
_entity_poly.pdbx_strand_id
1 'polypeptide(L)'
;MVLAALWGVYPTAFVQSMAYTETLFTALAAWALYAVLKGRWLVAGALCVLAGLTRPSAAALIAALAITAAVTLVREVRAGQRTGPVLRRNARMIAGVALAPLGWLAYVVFVAVREGSPFAYFEVQAQWGNSIDGGRALAAFIAGLPLPAALGLCAALGLLGWLVVLCVRQRQPLPVLVYGIAIVVISLIGAGYFGSRPRLMMPAFPLLLPPAAALVRLRSRARTAAVLAVLACASAAFGAWTLLGAGPP
;
A
#
# COMPACT_ATOMS: atom_id res chain seq x y z
N MET A 1 -0.17 2.82 18.37
CA MET A 1 0.72 3.98 18.63
C MET A 1 2.11 3.78 18.03
N VAL A 2 2.88 2.74 18.39
CA VAL A 2 4.22 2.51 17.82
C VAL A 2 4.22 2.40 16.28
N LEU A 3 3.23 1.73 15.69
CA LEU A 3 3.08 1.67 14.23
C LEU A 3 2.91 3.05 13.58
N ALA A 4 2.06 3.89 14.17
CA ALA A 4 1.81 5.25 13.69
C ALA A 4 3.05 6.13 13.86
N ALA A 5 3.79 5.97 14.97
CA ALA A 5 5.06 6.65 15.19
C ALA A 5 6.11 6.23 14.15
N LEU A 6 6.26 4.92 13.88
CA LEU A 6 7.14 4.41 12.82
C LEU A 6 6.76 4.93 11.43
N TRP A 7 5.47 5.03 11.14
CA TRP A 7 4.98 5.61 9.90
C TRP A 7 5.25 7.12 9.81
N GLY A 8 5.17 7.84 10.94
CA GLY A 8 5.50 9.27 11.04
C GLY A 8 7.00 9.58 10.96
N VAL A 9 7.88 8.60 11.24
CA VAL A 9 9.35 8.75 11.11
C VAL A 9 9.90 8.03 9.87
N TYR A 10 9.03 7.73 8.89
CA TYR A 10 9.45 7.16 7.61
C TYR A 10 10.50 8.07 6.94
N PRO A 11 11.49 7.55 6.19
CA PRO A 11 12.56 8.40 5.63
C PRO A 11 12.04 9.58 4.79
N THR A 12 10.94 9.37 4.07
CA THR A 12 10.27 10.42 3.27
C THR A 12 9.06 11.04 3.99
N ALA A 13 9.05 11.08 5.34
CA ALA A 13 7.94 11.61 6.12
C ALA A 13 7.61 13.08 5.82
N PHE A 14 8.57 13.88 5.34
CA PHE A 14 8.32 15.26 4.92
C PHE A 14 7.24 15.37 3.84
N VAL A 15 7.07 14.34 3.00
CA VAL A 15 6.02 14.27 1.97
C VAL A 15 4.61 14.24 2.59
N GLN A 16 4.47 13.81 3.85
CA GLN A 16 3.19 13.80 4.56
C GLN A 16 2.70 15.20 4.92
N SER A 17 3.63 16.14 5.12
CA SER A 17 3.34 17.56 5.38
C SER A 17 3.14 18.38 4.09
N MET A 18 3.47 17.79 2.94
CA MET A 18 3.18 18.38 1.64
C MET A 18 1.74 18.07 1.23
N ALA A 19 1.15 18.91 0.36
CA ALA A 19 -0.22 18.76 -0.14
C ALA A 19 -0.36 17.59 -1.13
N TYR A 20 -0.18 16.37 -0.63
CA TYR A 20 -0.11 15.12 -1.39
C TYR A 20 -1.20 14.14 -0.96
N THR A 21 -1.67 13.29 -1.89
CA THR A 21 -2.80 12.37 -1.65
C THR A 21 -2.42 11.11 -0.86
N GLU A 22 -1.13 10.88 -0.63
CA GLU A 22 -0.54 9.74 0.08
C GLU A 22 -1.14 9.56 1.48
N THR A 23 -1.18 10.63 2.27
CA THR A 23 -1.65 10.62 3.65
C THR A 23 -3.15 10.31 3.71
N LEU A 24 -3.93 10.98 2.85
CA LEU A 24 -5.37 10.76 2.75
C LEU A 24 -5.68 9.32 2.32
N PHE A 25 -5.00 8.83 1.28
CA PHE A 25 -5.14 7.45 0.80
C PHE A 25 -4.78 6.44 1.89
N THR A 26 -3.67 6.66 2.60
CA THR A 26 -3.21 5.77 3.67
C THR A 26 -4.22 5.71 4.82
N ALA A 27 -4.79 6.86 5.20
CA ALA A 27 -5.84 6.93 6.23
C ALA A 27 -7.10 6.17 5.81
N LEU A 28 -7.56 6.36 4.57
CA LEU A 28 -8.72 5.65 4.00
C LEU A 28 -8.46 4.14 3.94
N ALA A 29 -7.28 3.72 3.48
CA ALA A 29 -6.89 2.32 3.42
C ALA A 29 -6.81 1.67 4.81
N ALA A 30 -6.23 2.36 5.80
CA ALA A 30 -6.17 1.87 7.17
C ALA A 30 -7.57 1.68 7.76
N TRP A 31 -8.48 2.65 7.56
CA TRP A 31 -9.85 2.52 8.02
C TRP A 31 -10.65 1.45 7.28
N ALA A 32 -10.43 1.30 5.97
CA ALA A 32 -11.08 0.26 5.18
C ALA A 32 -10.66 -1.15 5.65
N LEU A 33 -9.36 -1.36 5.87
CA LEU A 33 -8.83 -2.61 6.40
C LEU A 33 -9.35 -2.88 7.81
N TYR A 34 -9.40 -1.86 8.67
CA TYR A 34 -10.01 -1.99 9.99
C TYR A 34 -11.50 -2.37 9.91
N ALA A 35 -12.26 -1.75 9.00
CA ALA A 35 -13.67 -2.06 8.79
C ALA A 35 -13.87 -3.51 8.34
N VAL A 36 -13.04 -4.03 7.43
CA VAL A 36 -13.05 -5.45 7.03
C VAL A 36 -12.77 -6.35 8.24
N LEU A 37 -11.76 -6.04 9.05
CA LEU A 37 -11.42 -6.81 10.26
C LEU A 37 -12.55 -6.81 11.30
N LYS A 38 -13.40 -5.78 11.31
CA LYS A 38 -14.61 -5.69 12.14
C LYS A 38 -15.88 -6.24 11.47
N GLY A 39 -15.77 -6.82 10.28
CA GLY A 39 -16.91 -7.34 9.52
C GLY A 39 -17.84 -6.27 8.92
N ARG A 40 -17.43 -4.99 8.93
CA ARG A 40 -18.19 -3.86 8.39
C ARG A 40 -17.89 -3.63 6.91
N TRP A 41 -18.25 -4.60 6.08
CA TRP A 41 -17.88 -4.63 4.65
C TRP A 41 -18.42 -3.47 3.81
N LEU A 42 -19.63 -2.98 4.09
CA LEU A 42 -20.18 -1.82 3.37
C LEU A 42 -19.34 -0.56 3.62
N VAL A 43 -18.93 -0.35 4.87
CA VAL A 43 -18.05 0.77 5.24
C VAL A 43 -16.68 0.61 4.58
N ALA A 44 -16.14 -0.62 4.55
CA ALA A 44 -14.89 -0.89 3.85
C ALA A 44 -14.99 -0.59 2.35
N GLY A 45 -16.09 -0.99 1.70
CA GLY A 45 -16.36 -0.70 0.29
C GLY A 45 -16.46 0.81 0.02
N ALA A 46 -17.22 1.55 0.84
CA ALA A 46 -17.36 3.00 0.72
C ALA A 46 -16.01 3.74 0.90
N LEU A 47 -15.21 3.35 1.89
CA LEU A 47 -13.87 3.89 2.08
C LEU A 47 -12.94 3.53 0.92
N CYS A 48 -13.11 2.36 0.33
CA CYS A 48 -12.37 1.95 -0.87
C CYS A 48 -12.75 2.77 -2.11
N VAL A 49 -14.02 3.17 -2.26
CA VAL A 49 -14.46 4.11 -3.29
C VAL A 49 -13.75 5.45 -3.13
N LEU A 50 -13.77 6.02 -1.92
CA LEU A 50 -13.06 7.27 -1.64
C LEU A 50 -11.55 7.13 -1.89
N ALA A 51 -10.95 6.01 -1.51
CA ALA A 51 -9.54 5.74 -1.79
C ALA A 51 -9.26 5.64 -3.30
N GLY A 52 -10.14 4.99 -4.07
CA GLY A 52 -10.06 4.87 -5.53
C GLY A 52 -10.13 6.21 -6.27
N LEU A 53 -10.91 7.15 -5.75
CA LEU A 53 -10.98 8.52 -6.29
C LEU A 53 -9.70 9.32 -6.03
N THR A 54 -8.92 8.96 -5.00
CA THR A 54 -7.65 9.64 -4.72
C THR A 54 -6.49 9.12 -5.56
N ARG A 55 -6.42 7.80 -5.80
CA ARG A 55 -5.25 7.15 -6.41
C ARG A 55 -5.58 5.81 -7.08
N PRO A 56 -4.88 5.46 -8.17
CA PRO A 56 -4.96 4.12 -8.77
C PRO A 56 -4.39 3.01 -7.86
N SER A 57 -3.56 3.36 -6.87
CA SER A 57 -3.07 2.42 -5.84
C SER A 57 -4.20 1.74 -5.05
N ALA A 58 -5.44 2.25 -5.11
CA ALA A 58 -6.61 1.59 -4.55
C ALA A 58 -6.85 0.18 -5.10
N ALA A 59 -6.28 -0.18 -6.26
CA ALA A 59 -6.26 -1.55 -6.76
C ALA A 59 -5.77 -2.56 -5.70
N ALA A 60 -4.79 -2.18 -4.87
CA ALA A 60 -4.32 -3.02 -3.77
C ALA A 60 -5.41 -3.25 -2.71
N LEU A 61 -6.22 -2.24 -2.41
CA LEU A 61 -7.29 -2.31 -1.43
C LEU A 61 -8.48 -3.11 -1.98
N ILE A 62 -8.82 -2.91 -3.26
CA ILE A 62 -9.83 -3.71 -3.97
C ILE A 62 -9.44 -5.19 -3.92
N ALA A 63 -8.18 -5.52 -4.25
CA ALA A 63 -7.67 -6.88 -4.17
C ALA A 63 -7.74 -7.45 -2.74
N ALA A 64 -7.40 -6.65 -1.72
CA ALA A 64 -7.49 -7.06 -0.33
C ALA A 64 -8.92 -7.41 0.09
N LEU A 65 -9.91 -6.58 -0.28
CA LEU A 65 -11.32 -6.85 0.01
C LEU A 65 -11.82 -8.09 -0.75
N ALA A 66 -11.54 -8.18 -2.05
CA ALA A 66 -12.01 -9.27 -2.90
C ALA A 66 -11.42 -10.63 -2.48
N ILE A 67 -10.10 -10.71 -2.28
CA ILE A 67 -9.43 -11.95 -1.87
C ILE A 67 -9.86 -12.36 -0.46
N THR A 68 -10.00 -11.40 0.47
CA THR A 68 -10.47 -11.72 1.82
C THR A 68 -11.89 -12.26 1.80
N ALA A 69 -12.78 -11.66 1.01
CA ALA A 69 -14.15 -12.14 0.86
C ALA A 69 -14.19 -13.54 0.22
N ALA A 70 -13.42 -13.77 -0.84
CA ALA A 70 -13.33 -15.07 -1.51
C ALA A 70 -12.85 -16.17 -0.55
N VAL A 71 -11.76 -15.92 0.19
CA VAL A 71 -11.25 -16.89 1.18
C VAL A 71 -12.26 -17.13 2.31
N THR A 72 -12.98 -16.09 2.75
CA THR A 72 -14.03 -16.22 3.77
C THR A 72 -15.16 -17.11 3.28
N LEU A 73 -15.67 -16.88 2.06
CA LEU A 73 -16.71 -17.71 1.44
C LEU A 73 -16.27 -19.16 1.24
N VAL A 74 -15.06 -19.38 0.73
CA VAL A 74 -14.50 -20.75 0.53
C VAL A 74 -14.38 -21.48 1.86
N ARG A 75 -13.97 -20.82 2.94
CA ARG A 75 -13.89 -21.41 4.28
C ARG A 75 -15.28 -21.77 4.82
N GLU A 76 -16.28 -20.90 4.66
CA GLU A 76 -17.65 -21.18 5.11
C GLU A 76 -18.26 -22.36 4.35
N VAL A 77 -18.06 -22.45 3.03
CA VAL A 77 -18.53 -23.56 2.20
C VAL A 77 -17.86 -24.87 2.60
N ARG A 78 -16.54 -24.88 2.83
CA ARG A 78 -15.79 -26.07 3.23
C ARG A 78 -16.13 -26.54 4.65
N ALA A 79 -16.45 -25.62 5.55
CA ALA A 79 -16.82 -25.93 6.94
C ALA A 79 -18.23 -26.55 7.06
N GLY A 80 -18.95 -26.75 5.96
CA GLY A 80 -20.25 -27.43 5.96
C GLY A 80 -21.34 -26.67 6.71
N GLN A 81 -21.18 -25.35 6.95
CA GLN A 81 -22.22 -24.50 7.53
C GLN A 81 -23.36 -24.30 6.51
N ARG A 82 -24.18 -25.35 6.33
CA ARG A 82 -25.28 -25.47 5.36
C ARG A 82 -26.61 -24.88 5.84
N THR A 83 -26.60 -23.96 6.80
CA THR A 83 -27.81 -23.27 7.25
C THR A 83 -28.05 -22.01 6.40
N GLY A 84 -28.66 -22.21 5.21
CA GLY A 84 -29.21 -21.16 4.35
C GLY A 84 -28.36 -20.73 3.14
N PRO A 85 -28.90 -19.84 2.26
CA PRO A 85 -28.17 -19.36 1.09
C PRO A 85 -26.97 -18.51 1.52
N VAL A 86 -25.75 -19.03 1.31
CA VAL A 86 -24.47 -18.36 1.65
C VAL A 86 -24.42 -16.92 1.12
N LEU A 87 -25.02 -16.68 -0.05
CA LEU A 87 -25.14 -15.35 -0.65
C LEU A 87 -25.95 -14.36 0.19
N ARG A 88 -27.08 -14.76 0.77
CA ARG A 88 -27.95 -13.86 1.55
C ARG A 88 -27.29 -13.48 2.88
N ARG A 89 -26.67 -14.45 3.55
CA ARG A 89 -25.92 -14.22 4.79
C ARG A 89 -24.77 -13.24 4.57
N ASN A 90 -24.11 -13.34 3.41
CA ASN A 90 -22.96 -12.53 3.05
C ASN A 90 -23.29 -11.33 2.14
N ALA A 91 -24.56 -10.94 2.01
CA ALA A 91 -24.99 -9.87 1.11
C ALA A 91 -24.26 -8.55 1.37
N ARG A 92 -24.03 -8.20 2.65
CA ARG A 92 -23.26 -7.00 3.03
C ARG A 92 -21.79 -7.07 2.61
N MET A 93 -21.19 -8.27 2.65
CA MET A 93 -19.83 -8.50 2.18
C MET A 93 -19.73 -8.37 0.67
N ILE A 94 -20.64 -9.03 -0.06
CA ILE A 94 -20.69 -8.98 -1.52
C ILE A 94 -20.93 -7.55 -1.99
N ALA A 95 -21.88 -6.84 -1.39
CA ALA A 95 -22.12 -5.42 -1.69
C ALA A 95 -20.88 -4.56 -1.40
N GLY A 96 -20.20 -4.74 -0.27
CA GLY A 96 -18.96 -4.03 0.04
C GLY A 96 -17.85 -4.26 -0.99
N VAL A 97 -17.68 -5.50 -1.44
CA VAL A 97 -16.69 -5.86 -2.48
C VAL A 97 -17.09 -5.30 -3.84
N ALA A 98 -18.37 -5.34 -4.20
CA ALA A 98 -18.88 -4.78 -5.44
C ALA A 98 -18.78 -3.24 -5.49
N LEU A 99 -18.90 -2.57 -4.34
CA LEU A 99 -18.69 -1.13 -4.22
C LEU A 99 -17.22 -0.74 -4.37
N ALA A 100 -16.28 -1.57 -3.87
CA ALA A 100 -14.85 -1.26 -3.80
C ALA A 100 -14.22 -0.73 -5.11
N PRO A 101 -14.47 -1.31 -6.31
CA PRO A 101 -13.87 -0.83 -7.55
C PRO A 101 -14.51 0.44 -8.12
N LEU A 102 -15.70 0.85 -7.66
CA LEU A 102 -16.46 1.93 -8.29
C LEU A 102 -15.73 3.27 -8.30
N GLY A 103 -14.94 3.59 -7.27
CA GLY A 103 -14.19 4.83 -7.21
C GLY A 103 -13.12 4.92 -8.30
N TRP A 104 -12.36 3.84 -8.50
CA TRP A 104 -11.34 3.80 -9.54
C TRP A 104 -11.96 3.73 -10.94
N LEU A 105 -12.99 2.90 -11.11
CA LEU A 105 -13.71 2.78 -12.39
C LEU A 105 -14.38 4.09 -12.81
N ALA A 106 -14.95 4.84 -11.87
CA ALA A 106 -15.53 6.15 -12.16
C ALA A 106 -14.50 7.11 -12.77
N TYR A 107 -13.25 7.08 -12.29
CA TYR A 107 -12.18 7.88 -12.86
C TYR A 107 -11.75 7.38 -14.25
N VAL A 108 -11.62 6.06 -14.44
CA VAL A 108 -11.30 5.48 -15.75
C VAL A 108 -12.38 5.83 -16.79
N VAL A 109 -13.65 5.73 -16.42
CA VAL A 109 -14.79 6.11 -17.26
C VAL A 109 -14.79 7.61 -17.55
N PHE A 110 -14.50 8.45 -16.55
CA PHE A 110 -14.37 9.89 -16.75
C PHE A 110 -13.31 10.22 -17.81
N VAL A 111 -12.12 9.60 -17.73
CA VAL A 111 -11.06 9.81 -18.71
C VAL A 111 -11.48 9.27 -20.09
N ALA A 112 -12.12 8.10 -20.14
CA ALA A 112 -12.60 7.53 -21.40
C ALA A 112 -13.63 8.43 -22.11
N VAL A 113 -14.54 9.05 -21.35
CA VAL A 113 -15.52 10.01 -21.90
C VAL A 113 -14.86 11.31 -22.34
N ARG A 114 -13.85 11.79 -21.60
CA ARG A 114 -13.13 13.03 -21.92
C ARG A 114 -12.25 12.93 -23.17
N GLU A 115 -11.57 11.80 -23.34
CA GLU A 115 -10.61 11.57 -24.43
C GLU A 115 -11.23 10.81 -25.62
N GLY A 116 -12.46 10.31 -25.49
CA GLY A 116 -13.17 9.61 -26.56
C GLY A 116 -12.68 8.18 -26.86
N SER A 117 -11.78 7.61 -26.05
CA SER A 117 -11.30 6.23 -26.16
C SER A 117 -11.61 5.42 -24.88
N PRO A 118 -12.17 4.20 -24.98
CA PRO A 118 -12.34 3.31 -23.83
C PRO A 118 -11.03 2.97 -23.09
N PHE A 119 -9.89 3.05 -23.78
CA PHE A 119 -8.56 2.75 -23.25
C PHE A 119 -7.74 4.01 -22.93
N ALA A 120 -8.35 5.19 -23.04
CA ALA A 120 -7.68 6.49 -22.86
C ALA A 120 -6.88 6.59 -21.56
N TYR A 121 -7.37 6.02 -20.45
CA TYR A 121 -6.62 6.02 -19.20
C TYR A 121 -5.23 5.38 -19.35
N PHE A 122 -5.15 4.22 -20.01
CA PHE A 122 -3.89 3.52 -20.22
C PHE A 122 -3.02 4.18 -21.29
N GLU A 123 -3.64 4.74 -22.33
CA GLU A 123 -2.95 5.51 -23.37
C GLU A 123 -2.27 6.76 -22.79
N VAL A 124 -3.00 7.52 -21.97
CA VAL A 124 -2.46 8.67 -21.23
C VAL A 124 -1.34 8.19 -20.31
N GLN A 125 -1.52 7.12 -19.53
CA GLN A 125 -0.43 6.60 -18.70
C GLN A 125 0.82 6.22 -19.51
N ALA A 126 0.65 5.63 -20.69
CA ALA A 126 1.76 5.26 -21.57
C ALA A 126 2.52 6.48 -22.12
N GLN A 127 1.82 7.57 -22.45
CA GLN A 127 2.44 8.83 -22.87
C GLN A 127 3.33 9.44 -21.77
N TRP A 128 2.98 9.23 -20.50
CA TRP A 128 3.78 9.63 -19.34
C TRP A 128 4.87 8.62 -18.97
N GLY A 129 5.16 7.64 -19.84
CA GLY A 129 6.17 6.61 -19.62
C GLY A 129 5.78 5.57 -18.55
N ASN A 130 4.52 5.55 -18.10
CA ASN A 130 4.05 4.61 -17.10
C ASN A 130 3.36 3.42 -17.76
N SER A 131 4.16 2.40 -18.09
CA SER A 131 3.69 1.11 -18.59
C SER A 131 4.02 -0.02 -17.61
N ILE A 132 3.28 -1.13 -17.73
CA ILE A 132 3.55 -2.36 -16.98
C ILE A 132 4.62 -3.13 -17.75
N ASP A 133 5.86 -3.08 -17.28
CA ASP A 133 7.02 -3.70 -17.95
C ASP A 133 7.50 -4.99 -17.27
N GLY A 134 6.88 -5.35 -16.15
CA GLY A 134 7.21 -6.52 -15.33
C GLY A 134 8.49 -6.37 -14.50
N GLY A 135 8.98 -5.14 -14.30
CA GLY A 135 10.21 -4.85 -13.56
C GLY A 135 11.47 -4.79 -14.44
N ARG A 136 11.32 -4.77 -15.77
CA ARG A 136 12.46 -4.64 -16.69
C ARG A 136 13.18 -3.30 -16.53
N ALA A 137 12.45 -2.20 -16.44
CA ALA A 137 13.05 -0.89 -16.16
C ALA A 137 13.74 -0.88 -14.80
N LEU A 138 13.20 -1.59 -13.80
CA LEU A 138 13.85 -1.71 -12.49
C LEU A 138 15.20 -2.43 -12.59
N ALA A 139 15.26 -3.53 -13.33
CA ALA A 139 16.51 -4.24 -13.55
C ALA A 139 17.53 -3.37 -14.33
N ALA A 140 17.08 -2.69 -15.39
CA ALA A 140 17.92 -1.79 -16.17
C ALA A 140 18.43 -0.61 -15.34
N PHE A 141 17.58 -0.04 -14.48
CA PHE A 141 17.97 1.02 -13.56
C PHE A 141 19.03 0.56 -12.56
N ILE A 142 18.85 -0.60 -11.93
CA ILE A 142 19.84 -1.19 -11.02
C ILE A 142 21.18 -1.40 -11.73
N ALA A 143 21.16 -1.90 -12.98
CA ALA A 143 22.37 -2.12 -13.77
C ALA A 143 23.08 -0.82 -14.16
N GLY A 144 22.35 0.29 -14.30
CA GLY A 144 22.90 1.61 -14.63
C GLY A 144 23.40 2.41 -13.43
N LEU A 145 23.13 1.96 -12.20
CA LEU A 145 23.58 2.65 -10.99
C LEU A 145 25.06 2.33 -10.66
N PRO A 146 25.79 3.27 -10.03
CA PRO A 146 27.09 2.97 -9.47
C PRO A 146 26.96 1.88 -8.40
N LEU A 147 27.97 0.99 -8.31
CA LEU A 147 27.93 -0.22 -7.48
C LEU A 147 27.41 0.02 -6.04
N PRO A 148 27.84 1.06 -5.30
CA PRO A 148 27.32 1.31 -3.95
C PRO A 148 25.80 1.59 -3.93
N ALA A 149 25.29 2.34 -4.90
CA ALA A 149 23.87 2.66 -5.00
C ALA A 149 23.04 1.44 -5.44
N ALA A 150 23.56 0.64 -6.37
CA ALA A 150 22.95 -0.61 -6.79
C ALA A 150 22.83 -1.61 -5.62
N LEU A 151 23.90 -1.78 -4.84
CA LEU A 151 23.90 -2.61 -3.64
C LEU A 151 22.93 -2.09 -2.58
N GLY A 152 22.89 -0.77 -2.35
CA GLY A 152 21.94 -0.14 -1.44
C GLY A 152 20.48 -0.39 -1.83
N LEU A 153 20.15 -0.25 -3.12
CA LEU A 153 18.81 -0.52 -3.64
C LEU A 153 18.45 -2.01 -3.54
N CYS A 154 19.36 -2.92 -3.90
CA CYS A 154 19.17 -4.36 -3.73
C CYS A 154 18.95 -4.75 -2.26
N ALA A 155 19.71 -4.16 -1.33
CA ALA A 155 19.53 -4.38 0.09
C ALA A 155 18.16 -3.86 0.58
N ALA A 156 17.71 -2.71 0.09
CA ALA A 156 16.39 -2.17 0.41
C ALA A 156 15.25 -3.07 -0.12
N LEU A 157 15.37 -3.57 -1.34
CA LEU A 157 14.42 -4.53 -1.92
C LEU A 157 14.43 -5.87 -1.16
N GLY A 158 15.61 -6.35 -0.77
CA GLY A 158 15.77 -7.54 0.06
C GLY A 158 15.12 -7.38 1.43
N LEU A 159 15.31 -6.23 2.09
CA LEU A 159 14.65 -5.89 3.35
C LEU A 159 13.13 -5.85 3.18
N LEU A 160 12.63 -5.28 2.09
CA LEU A 160 11.20 -5.24 1.79
C LEU A 160 10.61 -6.66 1.66
N GLY A 161 11.27 -7.52 0.89
CA GLY A 161 10.89 -8.92 0.75
C GLY A 161 10.94 -9.66 2.09
N TRP A 162 11.97 -9.40 2.90
CA TRP A 162 12.08 -9.96 4.24
C TRP A 162 10.94 -9.52 5.17
N LEU A 163 10.54 -8.25 5.13
CA LEU A 163 9.39 -7.74 5.90
C LEU A 163 8.08 -8.40 5.48
N VAL A 164 7.87 -8.64 4.18
CA VAL A 164 6.74 -9.41 3.68
C VAL A 164 6.76 -10.83 4.26
N VAL A 165 7.91 -11.53 4.20
CA VAL A 165 8.07 -12.87 4.77
C VAL A 165 7.77 -12.87 6.27
N LEU A 166 8.22 -11.87 7.02
CA LEU A 166 7.92 -11.72 8.44
C LEU A 166 6.42 -11.53 8.68
N CYS A 167 5.73 -10.70 7.89
CA CYS A 167 4.28 -10.54 7.98
C CYS A 167 3.53 -11.87 7.76
N VAL A 168 3.97 -12.67 6.78
CA VAL A 168 3.42 -14.01 6.52
C VAL A 168 3.68 -14.94 7.71
N ARG A 169 4.93 -15.02 8.19
CA ARG A 169 5.33 -15.90 9.30
C ARG A 169 4.64 -15.53 10.61
N GLN A 170 4.38 -14.25 10.85
CA GLN A 170 3.65 -13.76 12.02
C GLN A 170 2.13 -13.94 11.90
N ARG A 171 1.63 -14.50 10.79
CA ARG A 171 0.20 -14.72 10.53
C ARG A 171 -0.62 -13.44 10.67
N GLN A 172 -0.11 -12.34 10.11
CA GLN A 172 -0.86 -11.09 10.05
C GLN A 172 -2.23 -11.32 9.36
N PRO A 173 -3.28 -10.55 9.71
CA PRO A 173 -4.60 -10.75 9.14
C PRO A 173 -4.57 -10.69 7.60
N LEU A 174 -5.30 -11.60 6.95
CA LEU A 174 -5.34 -11.74 5.49
C LEU A 174 -5.52 -10.41 4.72
N PRO A 175 -6.50 -9.53 5.04
CA PRO A 175 -6.68 -8.29 4.27
C PRO A 175 -5.46 -7.37 4.37
N VAL A 176 -4.78 -7.35 5.52
CA VAL A 176 -3.59 -6.54 5.77
C VAL A 176 -2.39 -7.07 4.97
N LEU A 177 -2.25 -8.40 4.91
CA LEU A 177 -1.19 -9.05 4.14
C LEU A 177 -1.38 -8.84 2.63
N VAL A 178 -2.59 -9.09 2.11
CA VAL A 178 -2.90 -8.92 0.69
C VAL A 178 -2.70 -7.46 0.26
N TYR A 179 -3.19 -6.49 1.03
CA TYR A 179 -2.99 -5.07 0.73
C TYR A 179 -1.51 -4.70 0.73
N GLY A 180 -0.74 -5.11 1.76
CA GLY A 180 0.69 -4.81 1.85
C GLY A 180 1.49 -5.38 0.68
N ILE A 181 1.25 -6.65 0.32
CA ILE A 181 1.88 -7.30 -0.84
C ILE A 181 1.47 -6.59 -2.13
N ALA A 182 0.19 -6.28 -2.31
CA ALA A 182 -0.29 -5.64 -3.53
C ALA A 182 0.29 -4.23 -3.73
N ILE A 183 0.44 -3.42 -2.67
CA ILE A 183 1.14 -2.13 -2.77
C ILE A 183 2.59 -2.31 -3.21
N VAL A 184 3.31 -3.29 -2.64
CA VAL A 184 4.70 -3.59 -3.03
C VAL A 184 4.76 -3.97 -4.50
N VAL A 185 3.92 -4.90 -4.92
CA VAL A 185 3.84 -5.38 -6.30
C VAL A 185 3.55 -4.24 -7.27
N ILE A 186 2.53 -3.43 -7.00
CA ILE A 186 2.17 -2.27 -7.84
C ILE A 186 3.33 -1.26 -7.91
N SER A 187 4.06 -1.05 -6.81
CA SER A 187 5.19 -0.11 -6.76
C SER A 187 6.43 -0.61 -7.52
N LEU A 188 6.57 -1.93 -7.70
CA LEU A 188 7.73 -2.54 -8.38
C LEU A 188 7.50 -2.80 -9.87
N ILE A 189 6.25 -2.98 -10.30
CA ILE A 189 5.90 -3.38 -11.68
C ILE A 189 5.81 -2.20 -12.65
N GLY A 190 5.64 -0.96 -12.16
CA GLY A 190 5.55 0.22 -13.02
C GLY A 190 6.90 0.67 -13.57
N ALA A 191 6.94 1.05 -14.84
CA ALA A 191 8.11 1.66 -15.49
C ALA A 191 8.39 3.11 -15.03
N GLY A 192 7.46 3.74 -14.29
CA GLY A 192 7.50 5.16 -13.93
C GLY A 192 8.68 5.61 -13.05
N TYR A 193 8.83 6.95 -12.99
CA TYR A 193 9.95 7.70 -12.40
C TYR A 193 10.42 7.16 -11.03
N PHE A 194 11.67 6.69 -10.97
CA PHE A 194 12.25 5.99 -9.81
C PHE A 194 12.34 6.84 -8.55
N GLY A 195 12.56 8.15 -8.68
CA GLY A 195 12.59 9.09 -7.56
C GLY A 195 11.25 9.18 -6.79
N SER A 196 10.13 8.80 -7.43
CA SER A 196 8.80 8.85 -6.80
C SER A 196 8.44 7.57 -6.02
N ARG A 197 9.17 6.47 -6.20
CA ARG A 197 8.84 5.14 -5.64
C ARG A 197 8.89 5.06 -4.11
N PRO A 198 9.86 5.67 -3.40
CA PRO A 198 9.84 5.70 -1.94
C PRO A 198 8.57 6.32 -1.36
N ARG A 199 8.00 7.31 -2.06
CA ARG A 199 6.73 7.95 -1.75
C ARG A 199 5.53 7.06 -2.08
N LEU A 200 5.56 6.32 -3.20
CA LEU A 200 4.52 5.34 -3.55
C LEU A 200 4.42 4.16 -2.56
N MET A 201 5.51 3.87 -1.85
CA MET A 201 5.56 2.83 -0.81
C MET A 201 5.06 3.31 0.56
N MET A 202 4.81 4.61 0.76
CA MET A 202 4.29 5.15 2.02
C MET A 202 2.97 4.51 2.49
N PRO A 203 2.03 4.14 1.59
CA PRO A 203 0.83 3.40 1.97
C PRO A 203 1.08 1.93 2.34
N ALA A 204 2.31 1.39 2.18
CA ALA A 204 2.71 0.04 2.60
C ALA A 204 2.91 -0.08 4.12
N PHE A 205 2.14 0.66 4.92
CA PHE A 205 2.19 0.65 6.37
C PHE A 205 2.07 -0.75 7.02
N PRO A 206 1.43 -1.78 6.42
CA PRO A 206 1.46 -3.13 7.00
C PRO A 206 2.86 -3.71 7.18
N LEU A 207 3.83 -3.32 6.36
CA LEU A 207 5.21 -3.80 6.47
C LEU A 207 5.94 -3.26 7.69
N LEU A 208 5.38 -2.23 8.33
CA LEU A 208 5.86 -1.70 9.60
C LEU A 208 5.32 -2.50 10.81
N LEU A 209 4.44 -3.49 10.62
CA LEU A 209 3.90 -4.31 11.70
C LEU A 209 4.98 -5.18 12.39
N PRO A 210 5.85 -5.91 11.68
CA PRO A 210 6.95 -6.65 12.31
C PRO A 210 7.89 -5.78 13.16
N PRO A 211 8.42 -4.64 12.68
CA PRO A 211 9.27 -3.79 13.51
C PRO A 211 8.50 -3.12 14.64
N ALA A 212 7.22 -2.74 14.44
CA ALA A 212 6.39 -2.23 15.53
C ALA A 212 6.21 -3.28 16.65
N ALA A 213 5.97 -4.54 16.29
CA ALA A 213 5.85 -5.64 17.25
C ALA A 213 7.17 -5.91 17.99
N ALA A 214 8.31 -5.83 17.30
CA ALA A 214 9.63 -5.96 17.91
C ALA A 214 9.91 -4.83 18.91
N LEU A 215 9.57 -3.58 18.56
CA LEU A 215 9.75 -2.42 19.45
C LEU A 215 8.87 -2.47 20.70
N VAL A 216 7.64 -2.98 20.59
CA VAL A 216 6.76 -3.17 21.76
C VAL A 216 7.30 -4.26 22.70
N ARG A 217 7.99 -5.28 22.16
CA ARG A 217 8.61 -6.35 22.95
C ARG A 217 9.83 -5.92 23.75
N LEU A 218 10.42 -4.76 23.47
CA LEU A 218 11.59 -4.25 24.21
C LEU A 218 11.29 -3.90 25.67
N ARG A 219 10.03 -3.97 26.13
CA ARG A 219 9.49 -3.77 27.50
C ARG A 219 9.80 -2.41 28.16
N SER A 220 10.85 -1.72 27.76
CA SER A 220 11.24 -0.39 28.25
C SER A 220 10.73 0.70 27.31
N ARG A 221 9.78 1.50 27.81
CA ARG A 221 9.24 2.68 27.10
C ARG A 221 10.34 3.66 26.72
N ALA A 222 11.37 3.80 27.55
CA ALA A 222 12.51 4.69 27.30
C ALA A 222 13.33 4.25 26.08
N ARG A 223 13.59 2.94 25.92
CA ARG A 223 14.30 2.42 24.74
C ARG A 223 13.49 2.58 23.47
N THR A 224 12.18 2.30 23.52
CA THR A 224 11.29 2.51 22.38
C THR A 224 11.25 3.99 21.98
N ALA A 225 11.17 4.91 22.95
CA ALA A 225 11.20 6.35 22.70
C ALA A 225 12.53 6.81 22.12
N ALA A 226 13.66 6.32 22.64
CA ALA A 226 14.99 6.65 22.14
C ALA A 226 15.18 6.20 20.68
N VAL A 227 14.77 4.97 20.34
CA VAL A 227 14.83 4.48 18.95
C VAL A 227 13.95 5.33 18.03
N LEU A 228 12.72 5.67 18.44
CA LEU A 228 11.85 6.52 17.66
C LEU A 228 12.41 7.95 17.49
N ALA A 229 13.06 8.49 18.52
CA ALA A 229 13.71 9.81 18.45
C ALA A 229 14.90 9.82 17.47
N VAL A 230 15.75 8.78 17.52
CA VAL A 230 16.86 8.63 16.56
C VAL A 230 16.34 8.51 15.13
N LEU A 231 15.30 7.71 14.90
CA LEU A 231 14.66 7.59 13.59
C LEU A 231 14.03 8.91 13.13
N ALA A 232 13.40 9.66 14.05
CA ALA A 232 12.83 10.98 13.76
C ALA A 232 13.92 11.98 13.33
N CYS A 233 15.04 12.05 14.06
CA CYS A 233 16.16 12.91 13.71
C CYS A 233 16.78 12.53 12.36
N ALA A 234 16.95 11.23 12.09
CA ALA A 234 17.46 10.75 10.82
C ALA A 234 16.51 11.09 9.65
N SER A 235 15.20 10.90 9.84
CA SER A 235 14.17 11.27 8.87
C SER A 235 14.16 12.79 8.61
N ALA A 236 14.25 13.60 9.67
CA ALA A 236 14.33 15.06 9.56
C ALA A 236 15.59 15.53 8.82
N ALA A 237 16.75 14.93 9.12
CA ALA A 237 18.01 15.24 8.44
C ALA A 237 17.95 14.86 6.95
N PHE A 238 17.39 13.69 6.63
CA PHE A 238 17.18 13.28 5.24
C PHE A 238 16.19 14.20 4.51
N GLY A 239 15.08 14.57 5.16
CA GLY A 239 14.13 15.55 4.63
C GLY A 239 14.78 16.91 4.36
N ALA A 240 15.56 17.44 5.31
CA ALA A 240 16.29 18.68 5.13
C ALA A 240 17.31 18.60 3.98
N TRP A 241 18.07 17.50 3.89
CA TRP A 241 19.02 17.30 2.80
C TRP A 241 18.33 17.22 1.43
N THR A 242 17.20 16.50 1.33
CA THR A 242 16.45 16.39 0.08
C THR A 242 15.77 17.69 -0.36
N LEU A 243 15.32 18.53 0.59
CA LEU A 243 14.63 19.78 0.30
C LEU A 243 15.56 20.98 0.10
N LEU A 244 16.70 21.01 0.80
CA LEU A 244 17.61 22.16 0.83
C LEU A 244 18.93 21.89 0.08
N GLY A 245 19.28 20.63 -0.16
CA GLY A 245 20.46 20.25 -0.94
C GLY A 245 20.16 20.13 -2.44
N ALA A 246 21.19 19.81 -3.22
CA ALA A 246 21.00 19.20 -4.53
C ALA A 246 20.37 17.83 -4.26
N GLY A 247 19.03 17.75 -4.33
CA GLY A 247 18.29 16.51 -4.07
C GLY A 247 18.86 15.32 -4.86
N PRO A 248 18.49 14.08 -4.50
CA PRO A 248 18.94 12.91 -5.27
C PRO A 248 18.60 13.12 -6.77
N PRO A 249 19.49 12.73 -7.70
CA PRO A 249 19.27 12.90 -9.13
C PRO A 249 17.99 12.22 -9.62
#